data_AF-A0A947QFC5-F1
#
_entry.id   AF-A0A947QFC5-F1
#
_cell.length_a   1.000
_cell.length_b   1.000
_cell.length_c   1.000
_cell.angle_alpha   90.00
_cell.angle_beta   90.00
_cell.angle_gamma   90.00
#
_symmetry.space_group_name_H-M   'P 1'
#
loop_
_entity.id
_entity.type
_entity.pdbx_description
1 polymer ?
#
loop_
_entity_poly.entity_id
_entity_poly.type
_entity_poly.pdbx_seq_one_letter_code
_entity_poly.pdbx_strand_id
1 'polypeptide(L)'
;MRIIDLSIPIEDGLPSDPPMQIPKIQYMNHKDTAEQMAGFFKGVTVGDLPEGNGWAIEFLQLCTHSGTHLDAPWHYYPTQNGGEPALTIDQIPLEWCIGNGVKMDFSDKPDGYKISAGDVEKYFENVGYTPKEGDIVLLHTGADARWGTPSYLVAGPGMSYGATMWLLDKGVKVVGTDGWSWDVPL
;
A
#
# COMPACT_ATOMS: atom_id res chain seq x y z
N MET A 1 5.19 0.01 24.73
CA MET A 1 4.73 0.46 23.40
C MET A 1 4.50 -0.78 22.55
N ARG A 2 3.34 -0.91 21.90
CA ARG A 2 3.04 -2.01 20.98
C ARG A 2 3.21 -1.49 19.56
N ILE A 3 3.88 -2.25 18.70
CA ILE A 3 3.98 -1.98 17.27
C ILE A 3 3.01 -2.93 16.57
N ILE A 4 2.20 -2.40 15.66
CA ILE A 4 1.28 -3.16 14.83
C ILE A 4 1.71 -2.92 13.39
N ASP A 5 2.02 -4.00 12.68
CA ASP A 5 2.30 -3.96 11.26
C ASP A 5 0.96 -3.90 10.50
N LEU A 6 0.85 -2.95 9.58
CA LEU A 6 -0.33 -2.76 8.72
C LEU A 6 -0.04 -3.15 7.27
N SER A 7 1.14 -3.70 7.00
CA SER A 7 1.53 -4.13 5.66
C SER A 7 1.08 -5.56 5.36
N ILE A 8 0.80 -5.81 4.09
CA ILE A 8 0.68 -7.16 3.52
C ILE A 8 2.03 -7.63 2.99
N PRO A 9 2.32 -8.94 3.01
CA PRO A 9 3.51 -9.46 2.39
C PRO A 9 3.45 -9.29 0.87
N ILE A 10 4.61 -9.17 0.25
CA ILE A 10 4.75 -9.24 -1.21
C ILE A 10 4.87 -10.72 -1.59
N GLU A 11 3.91 -11.22 -2.38
CA GLU A 11 3.83 -12.62 -2.79
C GLU A 11 3.88 -12.77 -4.32
N ASP A 12 4.56 -13.82 -4.78
CA ASP A 12 4.70 -14.12 -6.21
C ASP A 12 3.36 -14.52 -6.84
N GLY A 13 2.97 -13.85 -7.93
CA GLY A 13 1.83 -14.27 -8.75
C GLY A 13 0.45 -14.10 -8.10
N LEU A 14 0.36 -13.35 -6.99
CA LEU A 14 -0.89 -13.17 -6.25
C LEU A 14 -1.91 -12.33 -7.06
N PRO A 15 -3.15 -12.81 -7.30
CA PRO A 15 -4.09 -12.17 -8.21
C PRO A 15 -4.91 -11.05 -7.53
N SER A 16 -4.25 -10.18 -6.76
CA SER A 16 -4.88 -9.04 -6.08
C SER A 16 -4.65 -7.70 -6.75
N ASP A 17 -3.93 -7.70 -7.87
CA ASP A 17 -3.63 -6.52 -8.67
C ASP A 17 -3.97 -6.78 -10.15
N PRO A 18 -4.14 -5.72 -10.96
CA PRO A 18 -4.16 -5.85 -12.41
C PRO A 18 -2.96 -6.68 -12.92
N PRO A 19 -3.10 -7.50 -13.97
CA PRO A 19 -2.06 -8.46 -14.38
C PRO A 19 -0.65 -7.87 -14.60
N MET A 20 -0.55 -6.60 -15.00
CA MET A 20 0.74 -5.92 -15.21
C MET A 20 1.44 -5.47 -13.92
N GLN A 21 0.71 -5.41 -12.80
CA GLN A 21 1.16 -4.95 -11.50
C GLN A 21 1.41 -6.10 -10.51
N ILE A 22 1.00 -7.34 -10.85
CA ILE A 22 1.23 -8.52 -10.03
C ILE A 22 2.74 -8.73 -9.81
N PRO A 23 3.20 -8.82 -8.54
CA PRO A 23 4.59 -9.09 -8.23
C PRO A 23 5.12 -10.36 -8.88
N LYS A 24 6.38 -10.32 -9.30
CA LYS A 24 7.13 -11.53 -9.68
C LYS A 24 8.37 -11.67 -8.82
N ILE A 25 8.52 -12.83 -8.19
CA ILE A 25 9.65 -13.16 -7.33
C ILE A 25 10.33 -14.41 -7.87
N GLN A 26 11.57 -14.25 -8.30
CA GLN A 26 12.44 -15.37 -8.65
C GLN A 26 13.29 -15.73 -7.43
N TYR A 27 13.01 -16.88 -6.83
CA TYR A 27 13.80 -17.43 -5.74
C TYR A 27 15.00 -18.22 -6.28
N MET A 28 16.18 -17.94 -5.74
CA MET A 28 17.40 -18.72 -6.00
C MET A 28 17.95 -19.25 -4.68
N ASN A 29 17.97 -20.57 -4.54
CA ASN A 29 18.49 -21.22 -3.35
C ASN A 29 20.03 -21.30 -3.38
N HIS A 30 20.61 -21.84 -2.30
CA HIS A 30 22.07 -21.98 -2.17
C HIS A 30 22.75 -22.77 -3.29
N LYS A 31 22.07 -23.74 -3.90
CA LYS A 31 22.63 -24.50 -5.03
C LYS A 31 22.56 -23.73 -6.33
N ASP A 32 21.50 -22.97 -6.55
CA ASP A 32 21.29 -22.21 -7.78
C ASP A 32 22.36 -21.12 -7.98
N THR A 33 22.92 -20.58 -6.89
CA THR A 33 23.90 -19.48 -6.93
C THR A 33 25.34 -19.89 -6.69
N ALA A 34 25.62 -21.17 -6.42
CA ALA A 34 26.95 -21.63 -6.02
C ALA A 34 28.02 -21.31 -7.09
N GLU A 35 27.72 -21.55 -8.36
CA GLU A 35 28.63 -21.23 -9.47
C GLU A 35 28.88 -19.73 -9.60
N GLN A 36 27.83 -18.92 -9.49
CA GLN A 36 27.94 -17.47 -9.52
C GLN A 36 28.80 -16.94 -8.37
N MET A 37 28.58 -17.46 -7.16
CA MET A 37 29.37 -17.08 -5.98
C MET A 37 30.85 -17.41 -6.16
N ALA A 38 31.17 -18.64 -6.57
CA ALA A 38 32.55 -19.04 -6.86
C ALA A 38 33.17 -18.14 -7.95
N GLY A 39 32.39 -17.76 -8.98
CA GLY A 39 32.80 -16.87 -10.06
C GLY A 39 33.24 -15.46 -9.63
N PHE A 40 32.82 -14.96 -8.46
CA PHE A 40 33.31 -13.69 -7.91
C PHE A 40 34.77 -13.76 -7.42
N PHE A 41 35.26 -14.96 -7.09
CA PHE A 41 36.57 -15.14 -6.48
C PHE A 41 37.50 -15.89 -7.42
N LYS A 42 38.58 -15.22 -7.85
CA LYS A 42 39.53 -15.81 -8.79
C LYS A 42 40.15 -17.09 -8.22
N GLY A 43 39.97 -18.19 -8.94
CA GLY A 43 40.55 -19.50 -8.60
C GLY A 43 39.75 -20.32 -7.59
N VAL A 44 38.61 -19.81 -7.13
CA VAL A 44 37.67 -20.56 -6.29
C VAL A 44 36.75 -21.39 -7.16
N THR A 45 36.47 -22.61 -6.73
CA THR A 45 35.50 -23.52 -7.34
C THR A 45 34.32 -23.74 -6.39
N VAL A 46 33.23 -24.31 -6.90
CA VAL A 46 32.09 -24.71 -6.05
C VAL A 46 32.52 -25.67 -4.93
N GLY A 47 33.54 -26.51 -5.16
CA GLY A 47 34.06 -27.44 -4.15
C GLY A 47 34.77 -26.77 -2.98
N ASP A 48 35.23 -25.52 -3.15
CA ASP A 48 35.84 -24.73 -2.09
C ASP A 48 34.78 -24.01 -1.22
N LEU A 49 33.51 -24.00 -1.65
CA LEU A 49 32.41 -23.47 -0.88
C LEU A 49 31.94 -24.51 0.16
N PRO A 50 31.58 -24.09 1.40
CA PRO A 50 31.02 -25.00 2.40
C PRO A 50 29.83 -25.77 1.84
N GLU A 51 29.97 -27.11 1.75
CA GLU A 51 28.96 -28.02 1.18
C GLU A 51 28.53 -27.68 -0.26
N GLY A 52 29.33 -26.88 -0.98
CA GLY A 52 28.96 -26.37 -2.31
C GLY A 52 27.77 -25.42 -2.29
N ASN A 53 27.62 -24.60 -1.25
CA ASN A 53 26.52 -23.65 -1.09
C ASN A 53 26.94 -22.22 -1.43
N GLY A 54 26.18 -21.58 -2.30
CA GLY A 54 26.20 -20.14 -2.58
C GLY A 54 25.27 -19.33 -1.66
N TRP A 55 25.03 -18.06 -2.00
CA TRP A 55 24.05 -17.21 -1.30
C TRP A 55 22.63 -17.46 -1.78
N ALA A 56 21.69 -17.69 -0.87
CA ALA A 56 20.28 -17.65 -1.25
C ALA A 56 19.89 -16.17 -1.51
N ILE A 57 19.30 -15.90 -2.67
CA ILE A 57 18.87 -14.55 -3.08
C ILE A 57 17.53 -14.63 -3.79
N GLU A 58 16.88 -13.48 -3.91
CA GLU A 58 15.62 -13.32 -4.61
C GLU A 58 15.73 -12.13 -5.55
N PHE A 59 15.14 -12.25 -6.75
CA PHE A 59 14.94 -11.13 -7.66
C PHE A 59 13.46 -10.77 -7.69
N LEU A 60 13.16 -9.50 -7.40
CA LEU A 60 11.80 -8.99 -7.36
C LEU A 60 11.57 -8.03 -8.54
N GLN A 61 10.48 -8.25 -9.26
CA GLN A 61 9.92 -7.28 -10.20
C GLN A 61 8.59 -6.78 -9.63
N LEU A 62 8.53 -5.48 -9.31
CA LEU A 62 7.40 -4.84 -8.65
C LEU A 62 6.95 -3.59 -9.42
N CYS A 63 5.67 -3.25 -9.29
CA CYS A 63 5.15 -1.91 -9.56
C CYS A 63 5.27 -1.07 -8.29
N THR A 64 5.35 0.26 -8.40
CA THR A 64 5.29 1.16 -7.23
C THR A 64 3.94 1.11 -6.49
N HIS A 65 2.95 0.45 -7.09
CA HIS A 65 1.61 0.22 -6.55
C HIS A 65 1.37 -1.25 -6.15
N SER A 66 2.41 -2.08 -6.09
CA SER A 66 2.28 -3.47 -5.64
C SER A 66 2.26 -3.56 -4.12
N GLY A 67 1.30 -4.30 -3.55
CA GLY A 67 1.19 -4.51 -2.11
C GLY A 67 0.77 -3.25 -1.34
N THR A 68 1.10 -3.18 -0.04
CA THR A 68 0.89 -1.94 0.75
C THR A 68 1.85 -0.86 0.26
N HIS A 69 1.31 0.25 -0.25
CA HIS A 69 2.08 1.31 -0.87
C HIS A 69 1.53 2.71 -0.55
N LEU A 70 2.19 3.75 -1.05
CA LEU A 70 1.79 5.15 -0.90
C LEU A 70 1.77 5.84 -2.26
N ASP A 71 0.64 6.44 -2.59
CA ASP A 71 0.47 7.24 -3.81
C ASP A 71 0.80 8.71 -3.54
N ALA A 72 1.74 9.24 -4.32
CA ALA A 72 2.01 10.67 -4.38
C ALA A 72 1.03 11.35 -5.37
N PRO A 73 0.74 12.66 -5.24
CA PRO A 73 -0.16 13.39 -6.14
C PRO A 73 0.13 13.19 -7.64
N TRP A 74 1.41 13.04 -8.00
CA TRP A 74 1.85 12.76 -9.37
C TRP A 74 1.21 11.50 -9.98
N HIS A 75 0.84 10.51 -9.17
CA HIS A 75 0.13 9.31 -9.63
C HIS A 75 -1.18 9.66 -10.34
N TYR A 76 -1.91 10.65 -9.84
CA TYR A 76 -3.23 11.03 -10.33
C TYR A 76 -3.19 12.13 -11.39
N TYR A 77 -2.31 13.12 -11.24
CA TYR A 77 -2.26 14.26 -12.15
C TYR A 77 -0.88 14.94 -12.14
N PRO A 78 -0.43 15.56 -13.26
CA PRO A 78 0.88 16.21 -13.30
C PRO A 78 0.96 17.53 -12.52
N THR A 79 -0.18 18.12 -12.12
CA THR A 79 -0.24 19.36 -11.35
C THR A 79 -1.21 19.26 -10.15
N GLN A 80 -1.07 20.17 -9.21
CA GLN A 80 -1.87 20.29 -7.98
C GLN A 80 -2.05 21.78 -7.60
N ASN A 81 -2.84 22.07 -6.57
CA ASN A 81 -2.94 23.40 -5.95
C ASN A 81 -3.10 24.59 -6.93
N GLY A 82 -3.90 24.42 -7.99
CA GLY A 82 -4.15 25.49 -8.96
C GLY A 82 -3.09 25.63 -10.07
N GLY A 83 -2.24 24.62 -10.29
CA GLY A 83 -1.34 24.54 -11.44
C GLY A 83 0.12 24.25 -11.10
N GLU A 84 0.47 24.19 -9.82
CA GLU A 84 1.82 23.82 -9.38
C GLU A 84 2.15 22.37 -9.76
N PRO A 85 3.42 22.02 -10.03
CA PRO A 85 3.80 20.64 -10.25
C PRO A 85 3.34 19.73 -9.11
N ALA A 86 2.77 18.57 -9.46
CA ALA A 86 2.37 17.58 -8.48
C ALA A 86 3.61 16.95 -7.82
N LEU A 87 3.54 16.72 -6.51
CA LEU A 87 4.66 16.11 -5.79
C LEU A 87 4.88 14.67 -6.29
N THR A 88 6.14 14.34 -6.57
CA THR A 88 6.59 12.96 -6.69
C THR A 88 6.85 12.35 -5.30
N ILE A 89 6.98 11.02 -5.22
CA ILE A 89 7.09 10.32 -3.93
C ILE A 89 8.29 10.78 -3.07
N ASP A 90 9.40 11.12 -3.71
CA ASP A 90 10.61 11.64 -3.07
C ASP A 90 10.47 13.08 -2.55
N GLN A 91 9.39 13.77 -2.92
CA GLN A 91 9.09 15.14 -2.50
C GLN A 91 8.02 15.20 -1.40
N ILE A 92 7.41 14.06 -1.04
CA ILE A 92 6.43 14.00 0.05
C ILE A 92 7.14 14.29 1.38
N PRO A 93 6.70 15.29 2.16
CA PRO A 93 7.28 15.57 3.48
C PRO A 93 7.08 14.38 4.43
N LEU A 94 8.17 13.91 5.04
CA LEU A 94 8.13 12.74 5.92
C LEU A 94 7.23 12.98 7.15
N GLU A 95 7.14 14.21 7.61
CA GLU A 95 6.24 14.63 8.69
C GLU A 95 4.76 14.42 8.38
N TRP A 96 4.35 14.33 7.10
CA TRP A 96 2.98 13.96 6.74
C TRP A 96 2.72 12.46 6.97
N CYS A 97 3.76 11.65 6.93
CA CYS A 97 3.69 10.19 7.08
C CYS A 97 3.91 9.72 8.53
N ILE A 98 4.11 10.65 9.47
CA ILE A 98 4.33 10.36 10.90
C ILE A 98 3.38 11.23 11.72
N GLY A 99 2.27 10.64 12.17
CA GLY A 99 1.23 11.36 12.90
C GLY A 99 0.33 10.43 13.71
N ASN A 100 -0.77 10.99 14.23
CA ASN A 100 -1.79 10.16 14.88
C ASN A 100 -2.55 9.36 13.82
N GLY A 101 -2.63 8.04 13.99
CA GLY A 101 -3.49 7.20 13.16
C GLY A 101 -4.92 7.21 13.67
N VAL A 102 -5.87 7.48 12.78
CA VAL A 102 -7.32 7.50 13.06
C VAL A 102 -7.98 6.43 12.19
N LYS A 103 -8.38 5.31 12.80
CA LYS A 103 -9.14 4.26 12.09
C LYS A 103 -10.60 4.69 11.95
N MET A 104 -11.08 4.75 10.71
CA MET A 104 -12.48 4.96 10.36
C MET A 104 -13.08 3.65 9.87
N ASP A 105 -14.04 3.10 10.61
CA ASP A 105 -14.56 1.76 10.37
C ASP A 105 -15.90 1.78 9.63
N PHE A 106 -15.88 1.29 8.39
CA PHE A 106 -17.05 1.16 7.50
C PHE A 106 -17.19 -0.27 6.97
N SER A 107 -16.58 -1.26 7.63
CA SER A 107 -16.65 -2.66 7.20
C SER A 107 -18.04 -3.29 7.30
N ASP A 108 -19.02 -2.57 7.87
CA ASP A 108 -20.43 -2.94 7.89
C ASP A 108 -21.17 -2.56 6.58
N LYS A 109 -20.55 -1.78 5.70
CA LYS A 109 -21.15 -1.37 4.42
C LYS A 109 -20.90 -2.41 3.33
N PRO A 110 -21.84 -2.56 2.40
CA PRO A 110 -21.66 -3.50 1.29
C PRO A 110 -20.62 -3.00 0.30
N ASP A 111 -20.11 -3.94 -0.51
CA ASP A 111 -19.25 -3.64 -1.66
C ASP A 111 -19.88 -2.58 -2.56
N GLY A 112 -19.06 -1.62 -3.01
CA GLY A 112 -19.51 -0.54 -3.89
C GLY A 112 -20.34 0.55 -3.17
N TYR A 113 -20.50 0.49 -1.85
CA TYR A 113 -21.13 1.58 -1.11
C TYR A 113 -20.25 2.83 -1.16
N LYS A 114 -20.86 3.95 -1.57
CA LYS A 114 -20.19 5.24 -1.70
C LYS A 114 -20.32 6.04 -0.40
N ILE A 115 -19.24 6.10 0.37
CA ILE A 115 -19.18 6.86 1.63
C ILE A 115 -19.24 8.36 1.31
N SER A 116 -20.26 9.03 1.84
CA SER A 116 -20.49 10.47 1.64
C SER A 116 -19.83 11.32 2.73
N ALA A 117 -19.71 12.63 2.49
CA ALA A 117 -19.28 13.57 3.53
C ALA A 117 -20.15 13.48 4.80
N GLY A 118 -21.46 13.32 4.64
CA GLY A 118 -22.39 13.19 5.77
C GLY A 118 -22.18 11.91 6.57
N ASP A 119 -21.76 10.82 5.93
CA ASP A 119 -21.40 9.58 6.63
C ASP A 119 -20.14 9.77 7.47
N VAL A 120 -19.13 10.43 6.91
CA VAL A 120 -17.86 10.74 7.61
C VAL A 120 -18.10 11.69 8.78
N GLU A 121 -18.85 12.77 8.56
CA GLU A 121 -19.19 13.73 9.61
C GLU A 121 -19.92 13.04 10.76
N LYS A 122 -20.96 12.26 10.45
CA LYS A 122 -21.71 11.48 11.43
C LYS A 122 -20.85 10.45 12.15
N TYR A 123 -19.91 9.80 11.45
CA TYR A 123 -18.96 8.87 12.08
C TYR A 123 -18.15 9.58 13.17
N PHE A 124 -17.55 10.73 12.83
CA PHE A 124 -16.71 11.51 13.74
C PHE A 124 -17.50 12.12 14.92
N GLU A 125 -18.74 12.56 14.69
CA GLU A 125 -19.65 12.97 15.76
C GLU A 125 -19.92 11.82 16.75
N ASN A 126 -20.22 10.62 16.26
CA ASN A 126 -20.54 9.47 17.11
C ASN A 126 -19.37 9.00 17.97
N VAL A 127 -18.15 9.02 17.41
CA VAL A 127 -16.95 8.63 18.17
C VAL A 127 -16.42 9.76 19.06
N GLY A 128 -16.98 10.97 18.95
CA GLY A 128 -16.56 12.13 19.74
C GLY A 128 -15.15 12.61 19.41
N TYR A 129 -14.73 12.48 18.15
CA TYR A 129 -13.41 12.87 17.68
C TYR A 129 -13.53 13.83 16.49
N THR A 130 -12.69 14.86 16.46
CA THR A 130 -12.56 15.75 15.29
C THR A 130 -11.16 15.59 14.73
N PRO A 131 -11.00 15.18 13.46
CA PRO A 131 -9.69 15.12 12.81
C PRO A 131 -8.97 16.45 12.90
N LYS A 132 -7.66 16.36 13.10
CA LYS A 132 -6.75 17.50 13.21
C LYS A 132 -5.78 17.50 12.05
N GLU A 133 -5.17 18.65 11.83
CA GLU A 133 -4.08 18.77 10.86
C GLU A 133 -2.97 17.76 11.17
N GLY A 134 -2.54 17.02 10.14
CA GLY A 134 -1.51 15.98 10.27
C GLY A 134 -1.98 14.64 10.83
N ASP A 135 -3.26 14.46 11.16
CA ASP A 135 -3.81 13.14 11.41
C ASP A 135 -3.76 12.30 10.11
N ILE A 136 -3.52 11.00 10.26
CA ILE A 136 -3.54 10.01 9.18
C ILE A 136 -4.82 9.20 9.32
N VAL A 137 -5.72 9.30 8.34
CA VAL A 137 -7.04 8.64 8.40
C VAL A 137 -7.00 7.34 7.61
N LEU A 138 -7.24 6.22 8.30
CA LEU A 138 -7.22 4.88 7.73
C LEU A 138 -8.64 4.33 7.67
N LEU A 139 -9.18 4.17 6.48
CA LEU A 139 -10.45 3.53 6.22
C LEU A 139 -10.32 2.01 6.33
N HIS A 140 -11.15 1.41 7.17
CA HIS A 140 -11.34 -0.03 7.25
C HIS A 140 -12.65 -0.40 6.57
N THR A 141 -12.54 -1.09 5.44
CA THR A 141 -13.63 -1.51 4.56
C THR A 141 -13.97 -2.99 4.72
N GLY A 142 -13.06 -3.79 5.31
CA GLY A 142 -13.14 -5.25 5.36
C GLY A 142 -12.74 -5.94 4.05
N ALA A 143 -12.17 -5.19 3.09
CA ALA A 143 -11.71 -5.72 1.82
C ALA A 143 -10.47 -6.61 1.97
N ASP A 144 -9.65 -6.39 3.01
CA ASP A 144 -8.46 -7.18 3.36
C ASP A 144 -8.75 -8.68 3.45
N ALA A 145 -9.94 -9.06 3.92
CA ALA A 145 -10.37 -10.46 4.00
C ALA A 145 -10.42 -11.17 2.63
N ARG A 146 -10.41 -10.43 1.52
CA ARG A 146 -10.37 -10.96 0.13
C ARG A 146 -9.03 -10.79 -0.55
N TRP A 147 -8.04 -10.18 0.11
CA TRP A 147 -6.67 -10.14 -0.40
C TRP A 147 -6.17 -11.57 -0.70
N GLY A 148 -5.38 -11.72 -1.76
CA GLY A 148 -5.02 -13.02 -2.33
C GLY A 148 -5.97 -13.55 -3.40
N THR A 149 -7.10 -12.87 -3.65
CA THR A 149 -8.11 -13.35 -4.60
C THR A 149 -8.49 -12.29 -5.65
N PRO A 150 -9.00 -12.70 -6.83
CA PRO A 150 -9.46 -11.76 -7.85
C PRO A 150 -10.60 -10.84 -7.40
N SER A 151 -11.36 -11.22 -6.36
CA SER A 151 -12.48 -10.40 -5.86
C SER A 151 -12.02 -9.23 -4.99
N TYR A 152 -10.74 -9.16 -4.62
CA TYR A 152 -10.17 -8.03 -3.87
C TYR A 152 -10.35 -6.69 -4.60
N LEU A 153 -10.24 -6.69 -5.94
CA LEU A 153 -10.32 -5.48 -6.77
C LEU A 153 -11.67 -4.75 -6.68
N VAL A 154 -12.72 -5.48 -6.30
CA VAL A 154 -14.11 -4.98 -6.24
C VAL A 154 -14.67 -5.01 -4.82
N ALA A 155 -13.80 -5.20 -3.83
CA ALA A 155 -14.16 -5.42 -2.44
C ALA A 155 -14.33 -4.10 -1.67
N GLY A 156 -15.37 -4.03 -0.84
CA GLY A 156 -15.55 -2.99 0.17
C GLY A 156 -16.26 -1.73 -0.33
N PRO A 157 -16.70 -0.87 0.60
CA PRO A 157 -17.07 0.51 0.30
C PRO A 157 -15.87 1.33 -0.16
N GLY A 158 -16.14 2.48 -0.77
CA GLY A 158 -15.10 3.47 -1.09
C GLY A 158 -15.57 4.91 -0.88
N MET A 159 -14.61 5.82 -0.88
CA MET A 159 -14.84 7.22 -0.55
C MET A 159 -15.40 7.99 -1.75
N SER A 160 -16.32 8.91 -1.49
CA SER A 160 -16.73 9.90 -2.47
C SER A 160 -15.78 11.09 -2.48
N TYR A 161 -15.78 11.84 -3.58
CA TYR A 161 -15.15 13.17 -3.65
C TYR A 161 -15.49 14.04 -2.43
N GLY A 162 -16.78 14.14 -2.06
CA GLY A 162 -17.20 14.96 -0.92
C GLY A 162 -16.62 14.47 0.40
N ALA A 163 -16.53 13.16 0.61
CA ALA A 163 -15.92 12.57 1.81
C ALA A 163 -14.41 12.85 1.88
N THR A 164 -13.70 12.71 0.76
CA THR A 164 -12.27 13.05 0.66
C THR A 164 -12.03 14.53 0.92
N MET A 165 -12.85 15.42 0.32
CA MET A 165 -12.74 16.86 0.54
C MET A 165 -13.01 17.25 1.99
N TRP A 166 -13.99 16.61 2.65
CA TRP A 166 -14.27 16.88 4.06
C TRP A 166 -13.06 16.59 4.95
N LEU A 167 -12.31 15.51 4.70
CA LEU A 167 -11.06 15.21 5.41
C LEU A 167 -9.95 16.22 5.08
N LEU A 168 -9.81 16.58 3.80
CA LEU A 168 -8.84 17.57 3.34
C LEU A 168 -9.05 18.93 4.03
N ASP A 169 -10.30 19.36 4.17
CA ASP A 169 -10.68 20.61 4.83
C ASP A 169 -10.33 20.61 6.34
N LYS A 170 -10.13 19.44 6.96
CA LYS A 170 -9.63 19.31 8.35
C LYS A 170 -8.10 19.31 8.45
N GLY A 171 -7.40 19.40 7.32
CA GLY A 171 -5.93 19.39 7.27
C GLY A 171 -5.32 17.99 7.25
N VAL A 172 -6.11 16.95 6.99
CA VAL A 172 -5.58 15.59 6.75
C VAL A 172 -4.72 15.62 5.49
N LYS A 173 -3.51 15.03 5.58
CA LYS A 173 -2.54 14.99 4.47
C LYS A 173 -2.39 13.60 3.88
N VAL A 174 -2.57 12.56 4.69
CA VAL A 174 -2.44 11.16 4.28
C VAL A 174 -3.71 10.41 4.68
N VAL A 175 -4.24 9.68 3.71
CA VAL A 175 -5.33 8.74 3.89
C VAL A 175 -4.87 7.36 3.46
N GLY A 176 -5.49 6.31 4.00
CA GLY A 176 -5.22 4.93 3.61
C GLY A 176 -6.48 4.08 3.66
N THR A 177 -6.46 2.97 2.95
CA THR A 177 -7.56 2.00 2.89
C THR A 177 -6.98 0.59 2.88
N ASP A 178 -7.77 -0.37 3.35
CA ASP A 178 -7.51 -1.81 3.22
C ASP A 178 -8.06 -2.40 1.91
N GLY A 179 -8.85 -1.62 1.15
CA GLY A 179 -9.29 -1.96 -0.19
C GLY A 179 -8.23 -1.66 -1.27
N TRP A 180 -8.44 -2.18 -2.47
CA TRP A 180 -7.53 -1.96 -3.60
C TRP A 180 -7.46 -0.48 -4.05
N SER A 181 -8.54 0.27 -3.82
CA SER A 181 -8.61 1.70 -4.13
C SER A 181 -9.27 2.47 -2.99
N TRP A 182 -8.90 3.74 -2.84
CA TRP A 182 -9.55 4.70 -1.95
C TRP A 182 -10.98 5.02 -2.39
N ASP A 183 -11.19 5.11 -3.69
CA ASP A 183 -12.49 5.37 -4.30
C ASP A 183 -13.36 4.11 -4.35
N VAL A 184 -14.64 4.30 -4.64
CA VAL A 184 -15.59 3.18 -4.81
C VAL A 184 -15.07 2.22 -5.89
N PRO A 185 -14.99 0.91 -5.60
CA PRO A 185 -14.58 -0.06 -6.61
C PRO A 185 -15.52 -0.08 -7.83
N LEU A 186 -14.96 -0.35 -9.01
CA LEU A 186 -15.66 -0.36 -10.30
C LEU A 186 -16.64 -1.54 -10.47
#